data_AF-A0AA38F8Y5-F1
#
_entry.id   AF-A0AA38F8Y5-F1
#
_cell.length_a   1.000
_cell.length_b   1.000
_cell.length_c   1.000
_cell.angle_alpha   90.00
_cell.angle_beta   90.00
_cell.angle_gamma   90.00
#
_symmetry.space_group_name_H-M   'P 1'
#
loop_
_entity.id
_entity.type
_entity.pdbx_description
1 polymer ?
#
loop_
_entity_poly.entity_id
_entity_poly.type
_entity_poly.pdbx_seq_one_letter_code
_entity_poly.pdbx_strand_id
1 'polypeptide(L)' 'ARKDMKCIVFVKRIITARLLSQIINHVEVLDIWRSDFLVGYHSGLKAMSRAKMNRIVEDFRSGK' A
#
# COMPACT_ATOMS: atom_id res chain seq x y z
N ALA A 1 -19.16 -7.05 -13.75
CA ALA A 1 -18.33 -6.74 -12.57
C ALA A 1 -17.16 -5.86 -13.00
N ARG A 2 -16.88 -4.74 -12.31
CA ARG A 2 -15.74 -3.85 -12.64
C ARG A 2 -14.44 -4.60 -12.31
N LYS A 3 -13.64 -4.94 -13.32
CA LYS A 3 -12.49 -5.86 -13.19
C LYS A 3 -11.19 -5.23 -12.69
N ASP A 4 -11.11 -3.92 -12.46
CA ASP A 4 -9.85 -3.24 -12.13
C ASP A 4 -10.03 -2.09 -11.13
N MET A 5 -10.63 -2.36 -9.98
CA MET A 5 -10.75 -1.34 -8.93
C MET A 5 -9.40 -1.13 -8.24
N LYS A 6 -8.89 0.11 -8.31
CA LYS A 6 -7.63 0.54 -7.68
C LYS A 6 -7.93 1.73 -6.78
N CYS A 7 -7.38 1.75 -5.57
CA CYS A 7 -7.62 2.79 -4.57
C CYS A 7 -6.29 3.27 -3.97
N ILE A 8 -6.19 4.57 -3.70
CA ILE A 8 -5.08 5.19 -2.97
C ILE A 8 -5.67 5.89 -1.75
N VAL A 9 -5.18 5.54 -0.56
CA VAL A 9 -5.59 6.16 0.71
C VAL A 9 -4.45 7.01 1.24
N PHE A 10 -4.64 8.33 1.24
CA PHE A 10 -3.68 9.27 1.84
C PHE A 10 -3.91 9.34 3.35
N VAL A 11 -2.83 9.19 4.12
CA VAL A 11 -2.86 9.25 5.59
C VAL A 11 -1.76 10.16 6.12
N LYS A 12 -1.98 10.75 7.30
CA LYS A 12 -1.06 11.74 7.90
C LYS A 12 0.23 11.13 8.43
N ARG A 13 0.22 9.87 8.86
CA ARG A 13 1.34 9.24 9.61
C ARG A 13 1.74 7.93 8.97
N ILE A 14 3.05 7.69 8.91
CA ILE A 14 3.64 6.44 8.40
C ILE A 14 3.09 5.20 9.10
N ILE A 15 2.92 5.27 10.42
CA ILE A 15 2.39 4.14 11.18
C ILE A 15 0.96 3.80 10.79
N THR A 16 0.15 4.80 10.44
CA THR A 16 -1.22 4.60 9.96
C THR A 16 -1.22 3.91 8.60
N ALA A 17 -0.31 4.29 7.68
CA ALA A 17 -0.22 3.64 6.36
C ALA A 17 0.12 2.15 6.49
N ARG A 18 1.07 1.84 7.37
CA ARG A 18 1.49 0.45 7.66
C ARG A 18 0.35 -0.35 8.28
N LEU A 19 -0.29 0.19 9.32
CA LEU A 19 -1.37 -0.49 10.02
C LEU A 19 -2.57 -0.72 9.11
N LEU A 20 -2.95 0.27 8.31
CA LEU A 20 -4.06 0.15 7.38
C LEU A 20 -3.83 -0.95 6.34
N SER A 21 -2.63 -1.02 5.75
CA SER A 21 -2.26 -2.10 4.83
C SER A 21 -2.32 -3.48 5.50
N GLN A 22 -1.88 -3.59 6.75
CA GLN A 22 -2.01 -4.84 7.52
C GLN A 22 -3.47 -5.22 7.77
N ILE A 23 -4.29 -4.28 8.23
CA ILE A 23 -5.72 -4.53 8.49
C ILE A 23 -6.42 -4.99 7.21
N ILE A 24 -6.24 -4.27 6.09
CA ILE A 24 -6.89 -4.63 4.81
C ILE A 24 -6.53 -6.05 4.39
N ASN A 25 -5.27 -6.46 4.56
CA ASN A 25 -4.81 -7.79 4.16
C ASN A 25 -5.23 -8.93 5.12
N HIS A 26 -5.75 -8.63 6.33
CA HIS A 26 -6.06 -9.65 7.35
C HIS A 26 -7.52 -9.68 7.80
N VAL A 27 -8.36 -8.74 7.35
CA VAL A 27 -9.79 -8.72 7.69
C VAL A 27 -10.58 -9.40 6.57
N GLU A 28 -11.34 -10.45 6.92
CA GLU A 28 -12.08 -11.28 5.96
C GLU A 28 -13.02 -10.49 5.05
N VAL A 29 -13.71 -9.46 5.57
CA VAL A 29 -14.63 -8.63 4.75
C VAL A 29 -13.91 -7.80 3.68
N LEU A 30 -12.57 -7.72 3.73
CA LEU A 30 -11.73 -6.98 2.81
C LEU A 30 -10.86 -7.90 1.95
N ASP A 31 -11.08 -9.22 1.95
CA ASP A 31 -10.27 -10.21 1.22
C ASP A 31 -10.18 -9.97 -0.30
N ILE A 32 -11.17 -9.28 -0.87
CA ILE A 32 -11.19 -8.84 -2.27
C ILE A 32 -10.14 -7.77 -2.57
N TRP A 33 -9.56 -7.15 -1.54
CA TRP A 33 -8.55 -6.10 -1.66
C TRP A 33 -7.17 -6.63 -1.26
N ARG A 34 -6.20 -6.38 -2.13
CA ARG A 34 -4.78 -6.43 -1.77
C ARG A 34 -4.28 -5.02 -1.48
N SER A 35 -3.48 -4.87 -0.42
CA SER A 35 -2.95 -3.58 -0.02
C SER A 35 -1.44 -3.61 0.28
N ASP A 36 -0.74 -2.57 -0.17
CA ASP A 36 0.61 -2.22 0.29
C ASP A 36 0.62 -0.73 0.68
N PHE A 37 1.72 -0.24 1.23
CA PHE A 37 1.88 1.13 1.68
C PHE A 37 3.11 1.79 1.05
N LEU A 38 3.01 3.09 0.77
CA LEU A 38 4.14 3.91 0.34
C LEU A 38 4.49 4.95 1.41
N VAL A 39 5.79 5.12 1.66
CA VAL A 39 6.33 6.14 2.57
C VAL A 39 7.54 6.81 1.95
N GLY A 40 7.81 8.05 2.36
CA GLY A 40 8.94 8.80 1.85
C GLY A 40 10.29 8.17 2.25
N TYR A 41 11.27 8.28 1.36
CA TYR A 41 12.66 7.87 1.59
C TYR A 41 13.31 8.56 2.80
N HIS A 42 12.82 9.74 3.20
CA HIS A 42 13.40 10.55 4.28
C HIS A 42 12.81 10.25 5.66
N SER A 43 12.20 9.06 5.84
CA SER A 43 11.55 8.68 7.11
C SER A 43 12.45 7.89 8.07
N GLY A 44 13.77 8.03 7.95
CA GLY A 44 14.76 7.41 8.83
C GLY A 44 14.70 5.88 8.82
N LEU A 45 14.68 5.25 9.99
CA LEU A 45 14.61 3.78 10.12
C LEU A 45 13.35 3.14 9.50
N LYS A 46 12.33 3.95 9.14
CA LYS A 46 11.11 3.50 8.48
C LYS A 46 11.09 3.87 6.99
N ALA A 47 12.22 4.31 6.44
CA ALA A 47 12.38 4.67 5.04
C ALA A 47 12.09 3.51 4.10
N MET A 48 11.50 3.85 2.95
CA MET A 48 11.35 2.96 1.83
C MET A 48 12.40 3.29 0.78
N SER A 49 13.14 2.27 0.32
CA SER A 49 14.08 2.45 -0.79
C SER A 49 13.31 2.80 -2.08
N ARG A 50 13.96 3.56 -2.97
CA ARG A 50 13.39 3.89 -4.29
C ARG A 50 13.03 2.63 -5.09
N ALA A 51 13.86 1.60 -5.01
CA ALA A 51 13.60 0.31 -5.66
C ALA A 51 12.31 -0.35 -5.15
N LYS A 52 12.08 -0.38 -3.83
CA LYS A 52 10.85 -0.91 -3.25
C LYS A 52 9.64 -0.07 -3.64
N MET A 53 9.76 1.26 -3.58
CA MET A 53 8.70 2.18 -3.98
C MET A 53 8.30 1.96 -5.44
N ASN A 54 9.26 1.87 -6.36
CA ASN A 54 9.01 1.64 -7.78
C ASN A 54 8.32 0.30 -8.00
N ARG A 55 8.75 -0.76 -7.31
CA ARG A 55 8.10 -2.07 -7.40
C ARG A 55 6.63 -2.01 -6.98
N ILE A 56 6.32 -1.35 -5.87
CA ILE A 56 4.94 -1.20 -5.39
C ILE A 56 4.10 -0.41 -6.40
N VAL A 57 4.66 0.64 -7.00
CA VAL A 57 3.98 1.42 -8.04
C VAL A 57 3.70 0.57 -9.28
N GLU A 58 4.65 -0.26 -9.73
CA GLU A 58 4.44 -1.15 -10.87
C GLU A 58 3.45 -2.28 -10.57
N ASP A 59 3.47 -2.85 -9.36
CA ASP A 59 2.48 -3.84 -8.92
C ASP A 59 1.07 -3.21 -8.90
N PHE A 60 0.91 -2.01 -8.34
CA PHE A 60 -0.34 -1.26 -8.35
C PHE A 60 -0.83 -0.94 -9.78
N ARG A 61 0.09 -0.52 -10.67
CA ARG A 61 -0.23 -0.23 -12.08
C ARG A 61 -0.68 -1.49 -12.83
N SER A 62 -0.01 -2.62 -12.62
CA SER A 62 -0.31 -3.90 -13.28
C SER A 62 -1.51 -4.63 -12.69
N GLY A 63 -1.98 -4.24 -11.50
CA GLY A 63 -3.10 -4.90 -10.82
C GLY A 63 -2.68 -6.17 -10.06
N LYS A 64 -1.39 -6.30 -9.74
CA LYS A 64 -0.87 -7.38 -8.89
C LYS A 64 -1.24 -7.18 -7.44
#